data_AF-A0A933UY52-F1
#
_entry.id   AF-A0A933UY52-F1
#
_cell.length_a   1.000
_cell.length_b   1.000
_cell.length_c   1.000
_cell.angle_alpha   90.00
_cell.angle_beta   90.00
_cell.angle_gamma   90.00
#
_symmetry.space_group_name_H-M   'P 1'
#
loop_
_entity.id
_entity.type
_entity.pdbx_description
1 polymer ?
#
loop_
_entity_poly.entity_id
_entity_poly.type
_entity_poly.pdbx_seq_one_letter_code
_entity_poly.pdbx_strand_id
1 'polypeptide(L)'
;MTIKLFPALPLLIIFWAMQVSSVLLYSIPEKYKPWNIAGFIAATAIVIPSMFVLKEMYKIIPPAIAYGIGIGGAFLIAQLILALAFKSNFTMLQYAGIVIAAGGMMLVAIKI
;
A
#
# COMPACT_ATOMS: atom_id res chain seq x y z
N MET A 1 13.24 -4.92 -22.93
CA MET A 1 13.25 -3.87 -21.88
C MET A 1 13.25 -4.57 -20.53
N THR A 2 14.44 -4.76 -19.95
CA THR A 2 14.67 -5.40 -18.65
C THR A 2 14.11 -4.49 -17.55
N ILE A 3 13.18 -4.97 -16.73
CA ILE A 3 12.60 -4.19 -15.63
C ILE A 3 13.72 -3.93 -14.62
N LYS A 4 14.08 -2.66 -14.42
CA LYS A 4 15.03 -2.26 -13.39
C LYS A 4 14.28 -2.06 -12.07
N LEU A 5 13.94 -3.16 -11.40
CA LEU A 5 13.24 -3.14 -10.11
C LEU A 5 14.11 -2.60 -8.97
N PHE A 6 15.41 -2.91 -8.98
CA PHE A 6 16.37 -2.43 -7.98
C PHE A 6 16.38 -0.90 -7.80
N PRO A 7 16.47 -0.06 -8.86
CA PRO A 7 16.41 1.39 -8.68
C PRO A 7 15.02 1.92 -8.28
N ALA A 8 13.95 1.14 -8.48
CA ALA A 8 12.61 1.51 -8.01
C ALA A 8 12.36 1.14 -6.55
N LEU A 9 13.18 0.27 -5.95
CA LEU A 9 12.99 -0.23 -4.58
C LEU A 9 12.93 0.86 -3.51
N PRO A 10 13.80 1.89 -3.50
CA PRO A 10 13.70 2.96 -2.51
C PRO A 10 12.37 3.72 -2.60
N LEU A 11 11.90 4.00 -3.82
CA LEU A 11 10.62 4.66 -4.05
C LEU A 11 9.44 3.79 -3.62
N LEU A 12 9.52 2.47 -3.83
CA LEU A 12 8.52 1.51 -3.36
C LEU A 12 8.42 1.50 -1.83
N ILE A 13 9.56 1.45 -1.13
CA ILE A 13 9.59 1.46 0.33
C ILE A 13 8.98 2.75 0.88
N ILE A 14 9.35 3.90 0.30
CA ILE A 14 8.78 5.20 0.68
C ILE A 14 7.27 5.21 0.41
N PHE A 15 6.85 4.78 -0.77
CA PHE A 15 5.44 4.76 -1.15
C PHE A 15 4.63 3.86 -0.21
N TRP A 16 5.10 2.64 0.07
CA TRP A 16 4.44 1.73 1.01
C TRP A 16 4.34 2.31 2.41
N ALA A 17 5.42 2.91 2.93
CA ALA A 17 5.40 3.55 4.24
C ALA A 17 4.35 4.68 4.31
N MET A 18 4.24 5.49 3.26
CA MET A 18 3.24 6.55 3.15
C MET A 18 1.81 5.99 3.11
N GLN A 19 1.55 4.97 2.29
CA GLN A 19 0.22 4.34 2.21
C GLN A 19 -0.21 3.73 3.54
N VAL A 20 0.67 2.95 4.17
CA VAL A 20 0.39 2.29 5.44
C VAL A 20 0.16 3.32 6.55
N SER A 21 0.98 4.37 6.60
CA SER A 21 0.80 5.47 7.57
C SER A 21 -0.53 6.19 7.38
N SER A 22 -0.92 6.48 6.13
CA SER A 22 -2.20 7.12 5.83
C SER A 22 -3.38 6.23 6.24
N VAL A 23 -3.32 4.93 5.92
CA VAL A 23 -4.34 3.95 6.33
C VAL A 23 -4.49 3.90 7.85
N LEU A 24 -3.38 3.93 8.60
CA LEU A 24 -3.44 3.98 10.07
C LEU A 24 -4.09 5.27 10.58
N LEU A 25 -3.74 6.42 10.00
CA LEU A 25 -4.31 7.72 10.36
C LEU A 25 -5.81 7.81 10.04
N TYR A 26 -6.28 7.13 9.00
CA TYR A 26 -7.72 6.96 8.76
C TYR A 26 -8.35 6.01 9.78
N SER A 27 -7.70 4.91 10.12
CA SER A 27 -8.32 3.81 10.86
C SER A 27 -8.38 4.06 12.37
N ILE A 28 -7.35 4.67 12.96
CA ILE A 28 -7.27 4.88 14.42
C ILE A 28 -8.41 5.78 14.90
N PRO A 29 -8.65 6.96 14.30
CA PRO A 29 -9.64 7.87 14.81
C PRO A 29 -11.07 7.38 14.58
N GLU A 30 -11.33 6.76 13.43
CA GLU A 30 -12.67 6.30 13.06
C GLU A 30 -13.17 5.17 13.98
N LYS A 31 -12.26 4.37 14.56
CA LYS A 31 -12.61 3.35 15.56
C LYS A 31 -13.16 3.94 16.87
N TYR A 32 -12.71 5.13 17.27
CA TYR A 32 -13.05 5.73 18.57
C TYR A 32 -13.99 6.94 18.46
N LYS A 33 -13.94 7.65 17.33
CA LYS A 33 -14.78 8.80 17.03
C LYS A 33 -15.07 8.81 15.52
N PRO A 34 -16.21 8.24 15.08
CA PRO A 34 -16.60 8.32 13.69
C PRO A 34 -16.69 9.80 13.26
N TRP A 35 -16.32 10.11 12.01
CA TRP A 35 -16.21 11.47 11.47
C TRP A 35 -15.07 12.31 12.02
N ASN A 36 -13.91 11.71 12.31
CA ASN A 36 -12.74 12.48 12.73
C ASN A 36 -12.06 13.17 11.52
N ILE A 37 -12.50 14.42 11.28
CA ILE A 37 -11.96 15.29 10.22
C ILE A 37 -10.45 15.49 10.35
N ALA A 38 -9.90 15.56 11.57
CA ALA A 38 -8.46 15.73 11.76
C ALA A 38 -7.67 14.51 11.29
N GLY A 39 -8.16 13.30 11.56
CA GLY A 39 -7.60 12.06 11.02
C GLY A 39 -7.64 12.02 9.49
N PHE A 40 -8.78 12.40 8.92
CA PHE A 40 -8.95 12.50 7.47
C PHE A 40 -7.96 13.48 6.82
N ILE A 41 -7.81 14.68 7.38
CA ILE A 41 -6.87 15.69 6.87
C ILE A 41 -5.42 15.18 6.98
N ALA A 42 -5.04 14.63 8.12
CA ALA A 42 -3.69 14.11 8.34
C ALA A 42 -3.35 12.96 7.37
N ALA A 43 -4.28 12.03 7.18
CA ALA A 43 -4.11 10.92 6.25
C ALA A 43 -4.03 11.40 4.79
N THR A 44 -4.85 12.37 4.40
CA THR A 44 -4.84 13.01 3.07
C THR A 44 -3.54 13.76 2.81
N ALA A 45 -2.99 14.43 3.82
CA ALA A 45 -1.72 15.13 3.75
C ALA A 45 -0.53 14.20 3.43
N ILE A 46 -0.68 12.89 3.66
CA ILE A 46 0.30 11.87 3.26
C ILE A 46 -0.03 11.27 1.89
N VAL A 47 -1.31 10.98 1.61
CA VAL A 47 -1.73 10.35 0.34
C VAL A 47 -1.45 11.26 -0.86
N ILE A 48 -1.72 12.57 -0.77
CA ILE A 48 -1.50 13.47 -1.91
C ILE A 48 -0.02 13.49 -2.32
N PRO A 49 0.95 13.74 -1.40
CA PRO A 49 2.37 13.65 -1.74
C PRO A 49 2.81 12.28 -2.25
N SER A 50 2.21 11.18 -1.77
CA SER A 50 2.58 9.83 -2.22
C SER A 50 2.34 9.60 -3.70
N MET A 51 1.39 10.32 -4.32
CA MET A 51 1.13 10.24 -5.76
C MET A 51 2.31 10.76 -6.58
N PHE A 52 3.10 11.70 -6.05
CA PHE A 52 4.35 12.14 -6.70
C PHE A 52 5.41 11.06 -6.65
N VAL A 53 5.53 10.32 -5.55
CA VAL A 53 6.45 9.17 -5.45
C VAL A 53 6.08 8.10 -6.48
N LEU A 54 4.79 7.80 -6.61
CA LEU A 54 4.28 6.87 -7.63
C LEU A 54 4.56 7.37 -9.06
N LYS A 55 4.37 8.67 -9.31
CA LYS A 55 4.73 9.29 -10.59
C LYS A 55 6.23 9.15 -10.90
N GLU A 56 7.11 9.31 -9.91
CA GLU A 56 8.54 9.09 -10.09
C GLU A 56 8.85 7.60 -10.39
N MET A 57 8.14 6.66 -9.76
CA MET A 57 8.27 5.23 -10.10
C MET A 57 7.91 4.94 -11.56
N TYR A 58 6.91 5.63 -12.13
CA TYR A 58 6.52 5.47 -13.54
C TYR A 58 7.61 5.87 -14.53
N LYS A 59 8.62 6.65 -14.10
CA LYS A 59 9.80 6.95 -14.92
C LYS A 59 10.79 5.80 -15.02
N ILE A 60 10.71 4.82 -14.10
CA ILE A 60 11.68 3.72 -13.95
C ILE A 60 11.09 2.41 -14.48
N ILE A 61 9.82 2.13 -14.18
CA ILE A 61 9.13 0.89 -14.53
C ILE A 61 7.76 1.18 -15.16
N PRO A 62 7.20 0.25 -15.96
CA PRO A 62 5.90 0.45 -16.60
C PRO A 62 4.80 0.78 -15.59
N PRO A 63 3.86 1.71 -15.90
CA PRO A 63 2.83 2.14 -14.95
C PRO A 63 1.98 1.01 -14.36
N ALA A 64 1.62 0.01 -15.18
CA ALA A 64 0.87 -1.15 -14.71
C ALA A 64 1.63 -1.95 -13.63
N ILE A 65 2.94 -2.12 -13.82
CA ILE A 65 3.80 -2.83 -12.88
C ILE A 65 3.98 -1.99 -11.61
N ALA A 66 4.34 -0.71 -11.75
CA ALA A 66 4.50 0.22 -10.62
C ALA A 66 3.23 0.31 -9.76
N TYR A 67 2.07 0.46 -10.39
CA TYR A 67 0.79 0.52 -9.69
C TYR A 67 0.48 -0.82 -9.02
N GLY A 68 0.63 -1.93 -9.73
CA GLY A 68 0.40 -3.28 -9.23
C GLY A 68 1.21 -3.59 -7.97
N ILE A 69 2.54 -3.41 -8.03
CA ILE A 69 3.43 -3.68 -6.88
C ILE A 69 3.37 -2.60 -5.81
N GLY A 70 3.13 -1.34 -6.20
CA GLY A 70 3.00 -0.21 -5.28
C GLY A 70 1.77 -0.34 -4.40
N ILE A 71 0.58 -0.42 -5.01
CA ILE A 71 -0.68 -0.55 -4.30
C ILE A 71 -0.83 -1.94 -3.69
N GLY A 72 -0.48 -2.99 -4.43
CA GLY A 72 -0.53 -4.37 -3.93
C GLY A 72 0.36 -4.57 -2.70
N GLY A 73 1.60 -4.10 -2.75
CA GLY A 73 2.52 -4.18 -1.62
C GLY A 73 2.03 -3.37 -0.42
N ALA A 74 1.57 -2.14 -0.64
CA ALA A 74 0.98 -1.31 0.40
C ALA A 74 -0.23 -1.99 1.07
N PHE A 75 -1.12 -2.60 0.28
CA PHE A 75 -2.27 -3.34 0.79
C PHE A 75 -1.84 -4.50 1.69
N LEU A 76 -0.90 -5.34 1.24
CA LEU A 76 -0.43 -6.50 2.00
C LEU A 76 0.22 -6.07 3.33
N ILE A 77 1.08 -5.06 3.30
CA ILE A 77 1.73 -4.52 4.50
C ILE A 77 0.68 -3.91 5.44
N ALA A 78 -0.30 -3.18 4.90
CA ALA A 78 -1.37 -2.60 5.69
C ALA A 78 -2.21 -3.67 6.40
N GLN A 79 -2.50 -4.82 5.77
CA GLN A 79 -3.21 -5.91 6.45
C GLN A 79 -2.47 -6.39 7.70
N LEU A 80 -1.15 -6.58 7.61
CA LEU A 80 -0.32 -6.98 8.75
C LEU A 80 -0.32 -5.91 9.84
N ILE A 81 -0.09 -4.65 9.46
CA ILE A 81 -0.03 -3.53 10.40
C ILE A 81 -1.38 -3.31 11.09
N LEU A 82 -2.49 -3.38 10.36
CA LEU A 82 -3.83 -3.24 10.90
C LEU A 82 -4.17 -4.40 11.86
N ALA A 83 -3.82 -5.63 11.51
CA ALA A 83 -3.97 -6.76 12.44
C ALA A 83 -3.22 -6.54 13.75
N LEU A 84 -1.98 -6.06 13.68
CA LEU A 84 -1.18 -5.75 14.86
C LEU A 84 -1.76 -4.57 15.66
N ALA A 85 -2.11 -3.48 15.00
CA ALA A 85 -2.60 -2.25 15.63
C ALA A 85 -3.97 -2.42 16.29
N PHE A 86 -4.88 -3.16 15.65
CA PHE A 86 -6.25 -3.34 16.12
C PHE A 86 -6.50 -4.69 16.79
N LYS A 87 -5.47 -5.54 16.89
CA LYS A 87 -5.57 -6.94 17.39
C LYS A 87 -6.67 -7.70 16.66
N SER A 88 -6.78 -7.50 15.36
CA SER A 88 -7.83 -8.10 14.53
C SER A 88 -7.49 -9.55 14.23
N ASN A 89 -8.42 -10.46 14.52
CA ASN A 89 -8.33 -11.85 14.09
C ASN A 89 -8.85 -11.95 12.66
N PHE A 90 -7.98 -12.33 11.74
CA PHE A 90 -8.40 -12.61 10.37
C PHE A 90 -9.09 -13.97 10.28
N THR A 91 -10.14 -14.04 9.47
CA THR A 91 -10.76 -15.31 9.11
C THR A 91 -9.89 -16.08 8.10
N MET A 92 -10.09 -17.40 8.00
CA MET A 92 -9.41 -18.21 6.98
C MET A 92 -9.63 -17.68 5.56
N LEU A 93 -10.81 -17.14 5.28
CA LEU A 93 -11.12 -16.53 3.98
C LEU A 93 -10.33 -15.23 3.73
N GLN A 94 -10.11 -14.41 4.77
CA GLN A 94 -9.29 -13.20 4.67
C GLN A 94 -7.81 -13.56 4.42
N TYR A 95 -7.29 -14.60 5.07
CA TYR A 95 -5.94 -15.10 4.76
C TYR A 95 -5.83 -15.59 3.31
N ALA A 96 -6.83 -16.35 2.82
CA ALA A 96 -6.86 -16.77 1.42
C ALA A 96 -6.88 -15.56 0.48
N GLY A 97 -7.65 -14.53 0.78
CA GLY A 97 -7.68 -13.28 0.02
C GLY A 97 -6.33 -12.57 -0.02
N ILE A 98 -5.61 -12.49 1.12
CA ILE A 98 -4.26 -11.91 1.20
C ILE A 98 -3.28 -12.70 0.32
N VAL A 99 -3.33 -14.03 0.36
CA VAL A 99 -2.46 -14.90 -0.47
C VAL A 99 -2.76 -14.72 -1.95
N ILE A 100 -4.04 -14.70 -2.35
CA ILE A 100 -4.45 -14.47 -3.74
C ILE A 100 -4.00 -13.09 -4.23
N ALA A 101 -4.17 -12.05 -3.41
CA ALA A 101 -3.72 -10.71 -3.74
C ALA A 101 -2.19 -10.64 -3.92
N ALA A 102 -1.43 -11.31 -3.05
CA ALA A 102 0.02 -11.42 -3.18
C ALA A 102 0.43 -12.14 -4.47
N GLY A 103 -0.23 -13.25 -4.80
CA GLY A 103 -0.01 -13.98 -6.06
C GLY A 103 -0.31 -13.11 -7.28
N GLY A 104 -1.46 -12.44 -7.31
CA GLY A 104 -1.85 -11.54 -8.40
C GLY A 104 -0.85 -10.38 -8.59
N MET A 105 -0.38 -9.78 -7.50
CA MET A 105 0.67 -8.76 -7.54
C MET A 105 1.96 -9.29 -8.17
N MET A 106 2.42 -10.48 -7.77
CA MET A 106 3.63 -11.09 -8.33
C MET A 106 3.47 -11.39 -9.83
N LEU A 107 2.31 -11.90 -10.25
CA LEU A 107 2.02 -12.18 -11.66
C LEU A 107 2.03 -10.90 -12.51
N VAL A 108 1.51 -9.78 -11.99
CA VAL A 108 1.59 -8.47 -12.66
C VAL A 108 3.03 -7.95 -12.72
N ALA A 109 3.84 -8.25 -11.70
CA ALA A 109 5.23 -7.81 -11.63
C ALA A 109 6.16 -8.59 -12.57
N ILE A 110 5.83 -9.85 -12.84
CA ILE A 110 6.58 -10.72 -13.75
C ILE A 110 6.17 -10.37 -15.18
N LYS A 111 7.14 -9.88 -15.96
CA LYS A 111 6.96 -9.77 -17.40
C LYS A 111 7.05 -11.17 -18.01
N ILE A 112 5.98 -11.65 -18.61
CA ILE A 112 6.05 -12.69 -19.65
C ILE A 112 6.51 -12.02 -20.95
#